data_AF-A0A930AHE7-F1
#
_entry.id   AF-A0A930AHE7-F1
#
_cell.length_a   1.000
_cell.length_b   1.000
_cell.length_c   1.000
_cell.angle_alpha   90.00
_cell.angle_beta   90.00
_cell.angle_gamma   90.00
#
_symmetry.space_group_name_H-M   'P 1'
#
loop_
_entity.id
_entity.type
_entity.pdbx_description
1 polymer ?
#
loop_
_entity_poly.entity_id
_entity_poly.type
_entity_poly.pdbx_seq_one_letter_code
_entity_poly.pdbx_strand_id
1 'polypeptide(L)'
;MAKKVKIKKTLVEQILTKAGIEHTGIQINALEGELPSDYDRTHIFKTLALLGDKTGPIIGIVPITEHLAEKKLAKVSGNKKVSMIPQKDLEKTTGYIHGANNPVGIRQKHNYPIFIDQTALDLDQMIVSAGEVGHSII
;
A
#
# COMPACT_ATOMS: atom_id res chain seq x y z
N MET A 1 23.63 29.89 0.91
CA MET A 1 23.01 28.81 1.71
C MET A 1 21.87 28.21 0.89
N ALA A 2 22.00 26.96 0.45
CA ALA A 2 20.95 26.31 -0.34
C ALA A 2 19.68 26.17 0.52
N LYS A 3 18.55 26.73 0.06
CA LYS A 3 17.24 26.48 0.69
C LYS A 3 17.02 24.97 0.67
N LYS A 4 16.98 24.33 1.85
CA LYS A 4 16.41 22.98 1.99
C LYS A 4 14.98 23.08 1.45
N VAL A 5 14.75 22.56 0.25
CA VAL A 5 13.42 22.48 -0.34
C VAL A 5 12.62 21.59 0.60
N LYS A 6 11.64 22.18 1.28
CA LYS A 6 10.78 21.48 2.23
C LYS A 6 9.88 20.59 1.38
N ILE A 7 10.23 19.31 1.26
CA ILE A 7 9.40 18.33 0.54
C ILE A 7 8.03 18.35 1.22
N LYS A 8 6.98 18.58 0.42
CA LYS A 8 5.62 18.63 0.92
C LYS A 8 5.24 17.22 1.35
N LYS A 9 4.86 17.05 2.61
CA LYS A 9 4.33 15.78 3.13
C LYS A 9 3.11 15.35 2.31
N THR A 10 3.06 14.07 1.93
CA THR A 10 1.89 13.49 1.27
C THR A 10 0.68 13.52 2.20
N LEU A 11 -0.52 13.28 1.66
CA LEU A 11 -1.72 13.14 2.50
C LEU A 11 -1.53 12.03 3.54
N VAL A 12 -0.90 10.91 3.17
CA VAL A 12 -0.64 9.77 4.06
C VAL A 12 0.27 10.17 5.22
N GLU A 13 1.38 10.85 4.95
CA GLU A 13 2.29 11.34 5.99
C GLU A 13 1.57 12.30 6.96
N GLN A 14 0.68 13.14 6.45
CA GLN A 14 -0.13 14.03 7.30
C GLN A 14 -1.08 13.25 8.20
N ILE A 15 -1.71 12.18 7.69
CA ILE A 15 -2.61 11.30 8.45
C ILE A 15 -1.86 10.62 9.59
N LEU A 16 -0.69 10.03 9.29
CA LEU A 16 0.15 9.35 10.28
C LEU A 16 0.69 10.33 11.33
N THR A 17 1.16 11.51 10.89
CA THR A 17 1.61 12.58 11.79
C THR A 17 0.49 12.99 12.76
N LYS A 18 -0.74 13.17 12.25
CA LYS A 18 -1.90 13.54 13.07
C LYS A 18 -2.30 12.43 14.05
N ALA A 19 -2.09 11.17 13.68
CA ALA A 19 -2.34 10.02 14.54
C ALA A 19 -1.21 9.76 15.56
N GLY A 20 -0.10 10.51 15.51
CA GLY A 20 1.06 10.30 16.37
C GLY A 20 1.85 9.03 16.05
N ILE A 21 1.73 8.52 14.82
CA ILE A 21 2.45 7.33 14.36
C ILE A 21 3.79 7.78 13.78
N GLU A 22 4.89 7.26 14.31
CA GLU A 22 6.22 7.51 13.77
C GLU A 22 6.34 6.93 12.36
N HIS A 23 6.92 7.72 11.45
CA HIS A 23 7.14 7.33 10.07
C HIS A 23 8.23 8.20 9.44
N THR A 24 8.89 7.69 8.40
CA THR A 24 9.85 8.44 7.58
C THR A 24 9.49 8.32 6.11
N GLY A 25 9.39 9.45 5.40
CA GLY A 25 9.22 9.46 3.94
C GLY A 25 10.53 9.14 3.20
N ILE A 26 10.46 8.27 2.20
CA ILE A 26 11.60 7.80 1.40
C ILE A 26 11.24 7.76 -0.10
N GLN A 27 12.20 8.07 -0.97
CA GLN A 27 11.98 8.01 -2.42
C GLN A 27 12.25 6.59 -2.93
N ILE A 28 11.21 5.90 -3.36
CA ILE A 28 11.27 4.54 -3.92
C ILE A 28 10.32 4.47 -5.10
N ASN A 29 10.84 4.14 -6.29
CA ASN A 29 10.02 3.82 -7.45
C ASN A 29 9.88 2.31 -7.63
N ALA A 30 9.05 1.69 -6.78
CA ALA A 30 8.81 0.25 -6.83
C ALA A 30 8.13 -0.22 -8.14
N LEU A 31 7.52 0.69 -8.91
CA LEU A 31 6.89 0.34 -10.20
C LEU A 31 7.93 0.09 -11.31
N GLU A 32 8.98 0.89 -11.37
CA GLU A 32 10.01 0.79 -12.41
C GLU A 32 11.04 -0.31 -12.14
N GLY A 33 10.87 -1.07 -11.05
CA GLY A 33 11.77 -2.16 -10.66
C GLY A 33 13.08 -1.69 -10.04
N GLU A 34 13.31 -0.38 -9.97
CA GLU A 34 14.39 0.24 -9.20
C GLU A 34 14.05 0.19 -7.71
N LEU A 35 14.36 -0.96 -7.12
CA LEU A 35 14.28 -1.15 -5.67
C LEU A 35 15.62 -0.72 -5.07
N PRO A 36 15.63 0.09 -4.00
CA PRO A 36 16.87 0.55 -3.39
C PRO A 36 17.69 -0.64 -2.89
N SER A 37 19.01 -0.58 -3.05
CA SER A 37 19.95 -1.53 -2.42
C SER A 37 19.95 -1.44 -0.90
N ASP A 38 19.49 -0.32 -0.35
CA ASP A 38 19.61 0.02 1.06
C ASP A 38 18.51 -0.63 1.93
N TYR A 39 17.47 -1.20 1.31
CA TYR A 39 16.36 -1.86 2.00
C TYR A 39 16.18 -3.30 1.51
N ASP A 40 15.92 -4.20 2.45
CA ASP A 40 15.52 -5.56 2.08
C ASP A 40 14.18 -5.53 1.33
N ARG A 41 14.15 -6.16 0.16
CA ARG A 41 12.96 -6.22 -0.69
C ARG A 41 11.78 -6.89 0.02
N THR A 42 12.05 -7.82 0.93
CA THR A 42 11.01 -8.50 1.72
C THR A 42 10.32 -7.56 2.71
N HIS A 43 10.93 -6.42 3.06
CA HIS A 43 10.33 -5.40 3.91
C HIS A 43 9.47 -4.39 3.13
N ILE A 44 9.50 -4.43 1.79
CA ILE A 44 8.70 -3.56 0.92
C ILE A 44 7.42 -4.28 0.56
N PHE A 45 6.27 -3.69 0.85
CA PHE A 45 4.96 -4.28 0.63
C PHE A 45 4.17 -3.51 -0.42
N LYS A 46 3.55 -4.26 -1.34
CA LYS A 46 2.61 -3.71 -2.32
C LYS A 46 1.19 -3.78 -1.79
N THR A 47 0.43 -2.71 -2.05
CA THR A 47 -0.98 -2.60 -1.69
C THR A 47 -1.84 -2.82 -2.93
N LEU A 48 -2.59 -3.91 -2.93
CA LEU A 48 -3.38 -4.39 -4.06
C LEU A 48 -4.87 -4.27 -3.75
N ALA A 49 -5.64 -3.71 -4.68
CA ALA A 49 -7.07 -3.59 -4.55
C ALA A 49 -7.77 -4.65 -5.40
N LEU A 50 -8.72 -5.35 -4.78
CA LEU A 50 -9.48 -6.45 -5.37
C LEU A 50 -10.97 -6.23 -5.17
N LEU A 51 -11.77 -6.87 -6.01
CA LEU A 51 -13.20 -6.96 -5.85
C LEU A 51 -13.58 -8.35 -5.34
N GLY A 52 -14.14 -8.41 -4.12
CA GLY A 52 -14.79 -9.60 -3.59
C GLY A 52 -16.22 -9.74 -4.12
N ASP A 53 -16.63 -10.96 -4.42
CA ASP A 53 -17.97 -11.24 -4.98
C ASP A 53 -19.13 -10.99 -4.01
N LYS A 54 -18.86 -10.90 -2.70
CA LYS A 54 -19.87 -10.61 -1.67
C LYS A 54 -19.60 -9.32 -0.93
N THR A 55 -18.33 -9.03 -0.64
CA THR A 55 -17.95 -7.91 0.23
C THR A 55 -17.70 -6.61 -0.54
N GLY A 56 -17.64 -6.66 -1.88
CA GLY A 56 -17.17 -5.53 -2.68
C GLY A 56 -15.65 -5.32 -2.55
N PRO A 57 -15.14 -4.08 -2.69
CA PRO A 57 -13.71 -3.81 -2.65
C PRO A 57 -13.03 -4.25 -1.35
N ILE A 58 -11.89 -4.92 -1.48
CA ILE A 58 -11.01 -5.34 -0.38
C ILE A 58 -9.56 -5.08 -0.77
N ILE A 59 -8.69 -4.96 0.23
CA ILE A 59 -7.26 -4.70 0.03
C ILE A 59 -6.44 -5.90 0.49
N GLY A 60 -5.54 -6.36 -0.36
CA GLY A 60 -4.49 -7.34 -0.02
C GLY A 60 -3.12 -6.65 0.01
N ILE A 61 -2.34 -6.89 1.05
CA ILE A 61 -0.99 -6.35 1.21
C ILE A 61 -0.02 -7.52 1.35
N VAL A 62 0.96 -7.60 0.45
CA VAL A 62 1.97 -8.68 0.41
C VAL A 62 3.34 -8.09 0.11
N PRO A 63 4.45 -8.78 0.45
CA PRO A 63 5.78 -8.34 0.05
C PRO A 63 5.85 -8.12 -1.47
N ILE A 64 6.68 -7.17 -1.90
CA ILE A 64 6.84 -6.81 -3.32
C ILE A 64 7.33 -8.02 -4.13
N THR A 65 8.11 -8.90 -3.48
CA THR A 65 8.67 -10.14 -4.00
C THR A 65 7.65 -11.26 -4.19
N GLU A 66 6.47 -11.16 -3.57
CA GLU A 66 5.47 -12.22 -3.55
C GLU A 66 4.29 -11.95 -4.47
N HIS A 67 3.59 -13.00 -4.90
CA HIS A 67 2.32 -12.86 -5.60
C HIS A 67 1.14 -13.09 -4.65
N LEU A 68 0.12 -12.23 -4.76
CA LEU A 68 -1.09 -12.38 -3.96
C LEU A 68 -1.83 -13.67 -4.33
N ALA A 69 -2.05 -14.52 -3.34
CA ALA A 69 -2.86 -15.73 -3.50
C ALA A 69 -4.36 -15.42 -3.39
N GLU A 70 -5.02 -15.14 -4.53
CA GLU A 70 -6.45 -14.79 -4.59
C GLU A 70 -7.34 -15.82 -3.88
N LYS A 71 -7.05 -17.12 -3.99
CA LYS A 71 -7.80 -18.17 -3.30
C LYS A 71 -7.71 -18.07 -1.77
N LYS A 72 -6.51 -17.75 -1.24
CA LYS A 72 -6.32 -17.55 0.21
C LYS A 72 -7.07 -16.30 0.66
N LEU A 73 -6.92 -15.20 -0.09
CA LEU A 73 -7.61 -13.94 0.22
C LEU A 73 -9.13 -14.09 0.17
N ALA A 74 -9.69 -14.77 -0.84
CA ALA A 74 -11.13 -15.05 -0.92
C ALA A 74 -11.63 -15.77 0.33
N LYS A 75 -10.92 -16.83 0.75
CA LYS A 75 -11.27 -17.61 1.95
C LYS A 75 -11.28 -16.75 3.22
N VAL A 76 -10.21 -15.99 3.49
CA VAL A 76 -10.11 -15.19 4.73
C VAL A 76 -11.01 -13.95 4.72
N SER A 77 -11.38 -13.45 3.54
CA SER A 77 -12.30 -12.31 3.38
C SER A 77 -13.78 -12.71 3.33
N GLY A 78 -14.11 -14.00 3.41
CA GLY A 78 -15.51 -14.48 3.34
C GLY A 78 -16.13 -14.51 1.94
N ASN A 79 -15.32 -14.28 0.91
CA ASN A 79 -15.72 -14.29 -0.49
C ASN A 79 -15.57 -15.70 -1.10
N LYS A 80 -16.35 -16.02 -2.14
CA LYS A 80 -16.10 -17.25 -2.92
C LYS A 80 -15.01 -17.01 -3.96
N LYS A 81 -14.96 -15.80 -4.52
CA LYS A 81 -13.91 -15.36 -5.44
C LYS A 81 -13.51 -13.92 -5.15
N VAL A 82 -12.27 -13.60 -5.46
CA VAL A 82 -11.75 -12.23 -5.51
C VAL A 82 -11.01 -12.08 -6.83
N SER A 83 -10.98 -10.88 -7.38
CA SER A 83 -10.21 -10.57 -8.60
C SER A 83 -9.62 -9.17 -8.50
N MET A 84 -8.42 -8.98 -9.06
CA MET A 84 -7.80 -7.66 -9.17
C MET A 84 -8.75 -6.63 -9.80
N ILE A 85 -8.81 -5.43 -9.22
CA ILE A 85 -9.56 -4.32 -9.82
C ILE A 85 -8.86 -3.90 -11.12
N PRO A 86 -9.59 -3.75 -12.25
CA PRO A 86 -9.01 -3.23 -13.48
C PRO A 86 -8.37 -1.87 -13.27
N GLN A 87 -7.21 -1.62 -13.88
CA GLN A 87 -6.46 -0.38 -13.68
C GLN A 87 -7.29 0.89 -13.94
N LYS A 88 -8.16 0.86 -14.96
CA LYS A 88 -9.07 1.96 -15.30
C LYS A 88 -10.07 2.31 -14.18
N ASP A 89 -10.38 1.36 -13.32
CA ASP A 89 -11.37 1.49 -12.24
C ASP A 89 -10.68 1.69 -10.88
N LEU A 90 -9.34 1.60 -10.83
CA LEU A 90 -8.57 1.61 -9.59
C LEU A 90 -8.71 2.95 -8.85
N GLU A 91 -8.36 4.05 -9.51
CA GLU A 91 -8.42 5.38 -8.88
C GLU A 91 -9.83 5.75 -8.45
N LYS A 92 -10.84 5.41 -9.27
CA LYS A 92 -12.24 5.60 -8.91
C LYS A 92 -12.62 4.84 -7.64
N THR A 93 -12.07 3.64 -7.45
CA THR A 93 -12.40 2.77 -6.32
C THR A 93 -11.61 3.10 -5.06
N THR A 94 -10.29 3.33 -5.19
CA THR A 94 -9.39 3.51 -4.04
C THR A 94 -9.07 4.97 -3.73
N GLY A 95 -9.26 5.86 -4.71
CA GLY A 95 -8.74 7.22 -4.67
C GLY A 95 -7.27 7.36 -5.04
N TYR A 96 -6.61 6.27 -5.46
CA TYR A 96 -5.18 6.26 -5.79
C TYR A 96 -4.93 5.65 -7.17
N ILE A 97 -4.03 6.27 -7.92
CA ILE A 97 -3.57 5.76 -9.21
C ILE A 97 -2.69 4.51 -9.02
N HIS A 98 -2.45 3.80 -10.12
CA HIS A 98 -1.52 2.68 -10.12
C HIS A 98 -0.12 3.12 -9.65
N GLY A 99 0.51 2.35 -8.76
CA GLY A 99 1.77 2.71 -8.10
C GLY A 99 1.66 3.57 -6.85
N ALA A 100 0.48 4.16 -6.61
CA ALA A 100 0.24 5.04 -5.47
C ALA A 100 -0.75 4.47 -4.45
N ASN A 101 -1.26 3.24 -4.63
CA ASN A 101 -2.14 2.62 -3.65
C ASN A 101 -1.46 2.53 -2.29
N ASN A 102 -2.11 3.09 -1.27
CA ASN A 102 -1.63 3.09 0.11
C ASN A 102 -2.74 2.62 1.06
N PRO A 103 -2.42 1.78 2.07
CA PRO A 103 -3.43 1.20 2.93
C PRO A 103 -4.04 2.19 3.93
N VAL A 104 -3.26 3.15 4.42
CA VAL A 104 -3.68 4.16 5.40
C VAL A 104 -4.71 5.10 4.77
N GLY A 105 -4.39 5.65 3.60
CA GLY A 105 -5.25 6.56 2.86
C GLY A 105 -6.53 5.88 2.38
N ILE A 106 -6.43 4.65 1.86
CA ILE A 106 -7.61 3.85 1.49
C ILE A 106 -8.48 3.59 2.71
N ARG A 107 -7.89 3.19 3.85
CA ARG A 107 -8.63 2.93 5.08
C ARG A 107 -9.36 4.16 5.56
N GLN A 108 -8.69 5.32 5.58
CA GLN A 108 -9.31 6.54 6.07
C GLN A 108 -10.47 7.01 5.18
N LYS A 109 -10.34 6.87 3.86
CA LYS A 109 -11.35 7.33 2.91
C LYS A 109 -12.54 6.37 2.77
N HIS A 110 -12.27 5.07 2.72
CA HIS A 110 -13.25 4.06 2.30
C HIS A 110 -13.56 2.99 3.36
N ASN A 111 -12.72 2.86 4.38
CA ASN A 111 -12.84 1.83 5.42
C ASN A 111 -12.95 0.39 4.87
N TYR A 112 -12.35 0.11 3.70
CA TYR A 112 -12.33 -1.24 3.13
C TYR A 112 -11.61 -2.23 4.06
N PRO A 113 -12.02 -3.51 4.09
CA PRO A 113 -11.27 -4.57 4.75
C PRO A 113 -9.86 -4.68 4.17
N ILE A 114 -8.86 -4.75 5.05
CA ILE A 114 -7.44 -4.86 4.68
C ILE A 114 -6.91 -6.16 5.26
N PHE A 115 -6.27 -6.96 4.41
CA PHE A 115 -5.62 -8.21 4.76
C PHE A 115 -4.14 -8.09 4.44
N ILE A 116 -3.30 -8.28 5.44
CA ILE A 116 -1.85 -8.15 5.35
C ILE A 116 -1.24 -9.54 5.47
N ASP A 117 -0.22 -9.83 4.66
CA ASP A 117 0.55 -11.07 4.79
C ASP A 117 1.16 -11.16 6.19
N GLN A 118 1.11 -12.35 6.77
CA GLN A 118 1.56 -12.60 8.13
C GLN A 118 3.06 -12.35 8.32
N THR A 119 3.87 -12.40 7.24
CA THR A 119 5.31 -12.09 7.33
C THR A 119 5.58 -10.67 7.82
N ALA A 120 4.59 -9.76 7.72
CA ALA A 120 4.71 -8.42 8.28
C ALA A 120 4.80 -8.42 9.82
N LEU A 121 4.33 -9.47 10.50
CA LEU A 121 4.43 -9.59 11.96
C LEU A 121 5.86 -9.87 12.44
N ASP A 122 6.73 -10.36 11.55
CA ASP A 122 8.13 -10.66 11.86
C ASP A 122 9.03 -9.44 11.66
N LEU A 123 8.47 -8.29 11.28
CA LEU A 123 9.19 -7.06 10.98
C LEU A 123 8.89 -5.97 12.00
N ASP A 124 9.92 -5.26 12.45
CA ASP A 124 9.76 -4.05 13.28
C ASP A 124 9.15 -2.88 12.49
N GLN A 125 9.43 -2.83 11.19
CA GLN A 125 9.00 -1.78 10.27
C GLN A 125 8.66 -2.36 8.90
N MET A 126 7.69 -1.76 8.22
CA MET A 126 7.31 -2.13 6.86
C MET A 126 7.32 -0.91 5.95
N ILE A 127 7.75 -1.10 4.70
CA ILE A 127 7.77 -0.04 3.70
C ILE A 127 6.54 -0.18 2.80
N VAL A 128 5.76 0.89 2.65
CA VAL A 128 4.60 0.95 1.75
C VAL A 128 4.59 2.27 0.97
N SER A 129 3.87 2.32 -0.15
CA SER A 129 3.68 3.58 -0.91
C SER A 129 3.18 4.71 0.00
N ALA A 130 3.62 5.95 -0.22
CA ALA A 130 3.19 7.13 0.52
C ALA A 130 1.89 7.75 -0.04
N GLY A 131 1.21 7.08 -0.97
CA GLY A 131 0.04 7.64 -1.67
C GLY A 131 0.39 8.44 -2.93
N GLU A 132 1.66 8.48 -3.31
CA GLU A 132 2.19 9.17 -4.51
C GLU A 132 3.22 8.25 -5.20
N VAL A 133 3.29 8.28 -6.53
CA VAL A 133 4.25 7.48 -7.29
C VAL A 133 5.68 7.95 -6.98
N GLY A 134 6.61 7.01 -6.79
CA GLY A 134 8.00 7.32 -6.47
C GLY A 134 8.25 7.69 -5.00
N HIS A 135 7.20 7.70 -4.16
CA HIS A 135 7.29 8.04 -2.74
C HIS A 135 6.74 6.89 -1.90
N SER A 136 7.51 6.47 -0.90
CA SER A 136 7.14 5.47 0.09
C SER A 136 7.34 6.00 1.51
N ILE A 137 6.79 5.29 2.48
CA ILE A 137 6.97 5.54 3.90
C ILE A 137 7.46 4.26 4.58
N ILE A 138 8.30 4.42 5.60
CA ILE A 138 8.69 3.39 6.57
C ILE A 138 8.15 3.76 7.94
#